data_AF-A0A1H4VQA3-F1
#
_entry.id   AF-A0A1H4VQA3-F1
#
_cell.length_a   1.000
_cell.length_b   1.000
_cell.length_c   1.000
_cell.angle_alpha   90.00
_cell.angle_beta   90.00
_cell.angle_gamma   90.00
#
_symmetry.space_group_name_H-M   'P 1'
#
loop_
_entity.id
_entity.type
_entity.pdbx_description
1 polymer ?
#
loop_
_entity_poly.entity_id
_entity_poly.type
_entity_poly.pdbx_seq_one_letter_code
_entity_poly.pdbx_strand_id
1 'polypeptide(L)'
;MSADKPRGHILTVTKDNDYDPECPSFKHSVECLNVDKCGGWIGCDEPHEVDGRSAADGPYGCDNDAPWEGYDELEFHGVLHSWRYEYGWTVPYKRCVVEDNGWICNSAHDIALEHGCGRHEVEHEWDDTDCTLIHVRVLPDGSAS
;
A
#
# COMPACT_ATOMS: atom_id res chain seq x y z
N MET A 1 23.95 12.20 5.83
CA MET A 1 22.69 12.51 5.14
C MET A 1 22.29 11.26 4.39
N SER A 2 21.36 10.48 4.92
CA SER A 2 20.84 9.31 4.19
C SER A 2 20.11 9.84 2.97
N ALA A 3 20.52 9.40 1.77
CA ALA A 3 19.78 9.71 0.55
C ALA A 3 18.34 9.22 0.76
N ASP A 4 17.39 10.14 0.67
CA ASP A 4 15.97 9.85 0.80
C ASP A 4 15.61 8.80 -0.25
N LYS A 5 15.18 7.60 0.18
CA LYS A 5 14.90 6.51 -0.76
C LYS A 5 13.74 6.92 -1.68
N PRO A 6 13.84 6.69 -3.00
CA PRO A 6 12.76 7.02 -3.92
C PRO A 6 11.51 6.19 -3.60
N ARG A 7 10.32 6.75 -3.93
CA ARG A 7 9.07 5.98 -3.98
C ARG A 7 9.19 4.97 -5.13
N GLY A 8 8.55 3.82 -5.00
CA GLY A 8 8.50 2.81 -6.05
C GLY A 8 8.74 1.40 -5.52
N HIS A 9 8.68 0.45 -6.44
CA HIS A 9 8.86 -0.96 -6.17
C HIS A 9 9.75 -1.62 -7.20
N ILE A 10 10.34 -2.75 -6.82
CA ILE A 10 10.96 -3.66 -7.76
C ILE A 10 10.00 -4.82 -7.96
N LEU A 11 9.41 -4.89 -9.14
CA LEU A 11 8.67 -6.06 -9.60
C LEU A 11 9.67 -7.06 -10.20
N THR A 12 9.66 -8.29 -9.72
CA THR A 12 10.39 -9.40 -10.35
C THR A 12 9.38 -10.33 -10.99
N VAL A 13 9.53 -10.60 -12.28
CA VAL A 13 8.68 -11.55 -13.01
C VAL A 13 9.51 -12.66 -13.62
N THR A 14 9.05 -13.90 -13.42
CA THR A 14 9.68 -15.11 -13.97
C THR A 14 8.64 -15.94 -14.70
N LYS A 15 9.04 -16.62 -15.78
CA LYS A 15 8.19 -17.63 -16.43
C LYS A 15 7.81 -18.72 -15.43
N ASP A 16 6.57 -19.19 -15.49
CA ASP A 16 6.21 -20.38 -14.75
C ASP A 16 6.91 -21.62 -15.35
N ASN A 17 6.96 -22.71 -14.58
CA ASN A 17 7.50 -24.00 -15.01
C ASN A 17 6.71 -24.57 -16.21
N ASP A 18 5.41 -24.27 -16.26
CA ASP A 18 4.48 -24.69 -17.32
C ASP A 18 4.26 -23.58 -18.37
N TYR A 19 5.29 -22.77 -18.66
CA TYR A 19 5.20 -21.68 -19.62
C TYR A 19 4.89 -22.18 -21.04
N ASP A 20 3.78 -21.70 -21.59
CA ASP A 20 3.38 -21.91 -22.99
C ASP A 20 3.44 -20.56 -23.74
N PRO A 21 4.19 -20.42 -24.85
CA PRO A 21 4.20 -19.18 -25.64
C PRO A 21 2.82 -18.75 -26.17
N GLU A 22 1.89 -19.69 -26.38
CA GLU A 22 0.52 -19.40 -26.83
C GLU A 22 -0.40 -19.02 -25.64
N CYS A 23 -0.03 -19.41 -24.42
CA CYS A 23 -0.72 -19.10 -23.18
C CYS A 23 0.29 -18.78 -22.06
N PRO A 24 0.97 -17.61 -22.14
CA PRO A 24 2.12 -17.31 -21.29
C PRO A 24 1.70 -17.21 -19.82
N SER A 25 2.38 -17.97 -18.96
CA SER A 25 2.16 -17.98 -17.51
C SER A 25 3.40 -17.45 -16.79
N PHE A 26 3.18 -16.60 -15.78
CA PHE A 26 4.24 -15.92 -15.04
C PHE A 26 4.01 -15.99 -13.52
N LYS A 27 5.11 -16.00 -12.78
CA LYS A 27 5.17 -15.77 -11.34
C LYS A 27 5.78 -14.40 -11.08
N HIS A 28 5.32 -13.74 -10.03
CA HIS A 28 5.83 -12.42 -9.66
C HIS A 28 6.08 -12.28 -8.16
N SER A 29 6.96 -11.35 -7.82
CA SER A 29 7.13 -10.82 -6.47
C SER A 29 7.39 -9.32 -6.54
N VAL A 30 7.03 -8.59 -5.49
CA VAL A 30 7.25 -7.15 -5.38
C VAL A 30 8.05 -6.84 -4.13
N GLU A 31 9.07 -6.01 -4.28
CA GLU A 31 9.86 -5.45 -3.19
C GLU A 31 9.59 -3.95 -3.08
N CYS A 32 9.23 -3.47 -1.90
CA CYS A 32 9.06 -2.04 -1.66
C CYS A 32 10.40 -1.34 -1.41
N LEU A 33 10.65 -0.26 -2.16
CA LEU A 33 11.87 0.53 -1.99
C LEU A 33 11.79 1.48 -0.79
N ASN A 34 10.59 1.94 -0.45
CA ASN A 34 10.37 2.87 0.66
C ASN A 34 8.95 2.76 1.23
N VAL A 35 8.79 2.05 2.35
CA VAL A 35 7.50 1.89 3.04
C VAL A 35 6.97 3.20 3.64
N ASP A 36 7.83 4.16 3.96
CA ASP A 36 7.40 5.47 4.47
C ASP A 36 6.72 6.31 3.38
N LYS A 37 7.01 6.03 2.10
CA LYS A 37 6.45 6.73 0.93
C LYS A 37 5.44 5.93 0.13
N CYS A 38 5.46 4.60 0.24
CA CYS A 38 4.42 3.71 -0.27
C CYS A 38 3.38 3.37 0.81
N GLY A 39 3.40 4.10 1.93
CA GLY A 39 2.48 3.96 3.02
C GLY A 39 1.04 4.33 2.64
N GLY A 40 0.16 4.11 3.59
CA GLY A 40 -1.25 4.43 3.48
C GLY A 40 -1.80 4.63 4.88
N TRP A 41 -3.04 4.26 5.07
CA TRP A 41 -3.66 4.22 6.39
C TRP A 41 -4.35 2.88 6.57
N ILE A 42 -4.49 2.47 7.82
CA ILE A 42 -5.23 1.28 8.19
C ILE A 42 -6.16 1.64 9.34
N GLY A 43 -7.32 1.00 9.40
CA GLY A 43 -8.19 1.07 10.58
C GLY A 43 -7.41 0.66 11.82
N CYS A 44 -7.57 1.42 12.90
CA CYS A 44 -7.05 1.02 14.19
C CYS A 44 -8.08 0.13 14.89
N ASP A 45 -7.69 -1.10 15.25
CA ASP A 45 -8.60 -2.06 15.89
C ASP A 45 -8.68 -1.88 17.42
N GLU A 46 -7.84 -1.01 17.99
CA GLU A 46 -7.85 -0.71 19.43
C GLU A 46 -9.00 0.23 19.79
N PRO A 47 -9.58 0.13 21.00
CA PRO A 47 -10.63 1.05 21.44
C PRO A 47 -10.16 2.51 21.49
N HIS A 48 -10.97 3.41 20.95
CA HIS A 48 -10.76 4.86 21.00
C HIS A 48 -11.58 5.46 22.15
N GLU A 49 -10.91 5.99 23.17
CA GLU A 49 -11.58 6.61 24.32
C GLU A 49 -11.02 8.01 24.61
N VAL A 50 -11.92 8.94 24.94
CA VAL A 50 -11.59 10.29 25.42
C VAL A 50 -12.41 10.57 26.68
N ASP A 51 -11.73 10.95 27.76
CA ASP A 51 -12.35 11.22 29.07
C ASP A 51 -13.28 10.10 29.57
N GLY A 52 -12.94 8.84 29.26
CA GLY A 52 -13.71 7.65 29.66
C GLY A 52 -14.99 7.40 28.84
N ARG A 53 -15.19 8.11 27.72
CA ARG A 53 -16.25 7.87 26.74
C ARG A 53 -15.64 7.27 25.46
N SER A 54 -16.35 6.33 24.83
CA SER A 54 -15.95 5.75 23.54
C SER A 54 -16.13 6.76 22.41
N ALA A 55 -15.09 6.95 21.62
CA ALA A 55 -15.04 7.84 20.45
C ALA A 55 -15.22 7.09 19.12
N ALA A 56 -15.68 5.84 19.14
CA ALA A 56 -15.81 4.99 17.95
C ALA A 56 -16.83 5.50 16.93
N ASP A 57 -17.76 6.37 17.34
CA ASP A 57 -18.75 7.03 16.48
C ASP A 57 -18.16 8.18 15.63
N GLY A 58 -16.96 8.62 15.98
CA GLY A 58 -16.21 9.64 15.28
C GLY A 58 -16.71 11.07 15.50
N PRO A 59 -15.99 12.05 14.94
CA PRO A 59 -16.18 13.48 15.21
C PRO A 59 -17.45 14.08 14.62
N TYR A 60 -18.11 13.39 13.67
CA TYR A 60 -19.25 13.92 12.91
C TYR A 60 -20.57 13.19 13.14
N GLY A 61 -20.53 12.06 13.86
CA GLY A 61 -21.70 11.27 14.22
C GLY A 61 -21.98 11.22 15.73
N CYS A 62 -21.16 11.90 16.53
CA CYS A 62 -21.21 11.87 17.99
C CYS A 62 -22.24 12.83 18.59
N ASP A 63 -22.44 12.71 19.90
CA ASP A 63 -23.25 13.65 20.68
C ASP A 63 -22.69 15.09 20.63
N ASN A 64 -23.57 16.10 20.73
CA ASN A 64 -23.24 17.56 20.68
C ASN A 64 -22.38 18.08 21.86
N ASP A 65 -21.76 17.19 22.63
CA ASP A 65 -20.86 17.52 23.73
C ASP A 65 -19.67 16.54 23.81
N ALA A 66 -19.50 15.70 22.79
CA ALA A 66 -18.44 14.74 22.75
C ALA A 66 -17.09 15.48 22.69
N PRO A 67 -16.10 15.12 23.53
CA PRO A 67 -14.79 15.76 23.51
C PRO A 67 -14.06 15.71 22.15
N TRP A 68 -14.43 14.76 21.30
CA TRP A 68 -13.88 14.57 19.95
C TRP A 68 -14.76 15.17 18.83
N GLU A 69 -15.86 15.84 19.16
CA GLU A 69 -16.74 16.48 18.17
C GLU A 69 -15.95 17.46 17.29
N GLY A 70 -16.02 17.28 15.97
CA GLY A 70 -15.35 18.12 14.98
C GLY A 70 -13.84 17.95 14.83
N TYR A 71 -13.21 16.98 15.50
CA TYR A 71 -11.77 16.70 15.35
C TYR A 71 -11.50 15.67 14.25
N ASP A 72 -10.87 16.10 13.15
CA ASP A 72 -10.41 15.19 12.10
C ASP A 72 -9.22 14.31 12.53
N GLU A 73 -8.46 14.77 13.52
CA GLU A 73 -7.29 14.06 14.04
C GLU A 73 -7.30 14.07 15.57
N LEU A 74 -7.02 12.91 16.17
CA LEU A 74 -6.92 12.78 17.63
C LEU A 74 -5.85 11.75 18.00
N GLU A 75 -5.15 11.99 19.10
CA GLU A 75 -4.20 11.02 19.63
C GLU A 75 -4.92 9.99 20.50
N PHE A 76 -4.78 8.72 20.14
CA PHE A 76 -5.20 7.59 20.97
C PHE A 76 -3.98 6.71 21.21
N HIS A 77 -3.85 6.18 22.43
CA HIS A 77 -2.78 5.25 22.81
C HIS A 77 -1.38 5.66 22.30
N GLY A 78 -1.07 6.96 22.34
CA GLY A 78 0.22 7.54 21.95
C GLY A 78 0.47 7.63 20.44
N VAL A 79 -0.55 7.46 19.61
CA VAL A 79 -0.48 7.52 18.15
C VAL A 79 -1.53 8.48 17.61
N LEU A 80 -1.14 9.39 16.71
CA LEU A 80 -2.07 10.26 16.00
C LEU A 80 -2.92 9.44 15.04
N HIS A 81 -4.24 9.53 15.19
CA HIS A 81 -5.22 8.95 14.28
C HIS A 81 -5.86 10.04 13.44
N SER A 82 -6.27 9.68 12.23
CA SER A 82 -7.11 10.52 11.38
C SER A 82 -8.45 9.82 11.16
N TRP A 83 -9.56 10.55 11.31
CA TRP A 83 -10.89 10.04 11.02
C TRP A 83 -11.10 9.90 9.52
N ARG A 84 -11.66 8.76 9.08
CA ARG A 84 -12.03 8.51 7.69
C ARG A 84 -13.41 7.92 7.64
N TYR A 85 -14.30 8.57 6.89
CA TYR A 85 -15.67 8.10 6.66
C TYR A 85 -15.63 6.65 6.14
N GLU A 86 -16.47 5.78 6.70
CA GLU A 86 -16.53 4.31 6.49
C GLU A 86 -15.39 3.46 7.07
N TYR A 87 -14.26 4.08 7.46
CA TYR A 87 -13.10 3.35 7.99
C TYR A 87 -12.79 3.63 9.47
N GLY A 88 -13.43 4.65 10.05
CA GLY A 88 -13.28 5.01 11.45
C GLY A 88 -11.96 5.76 11.72
N TRP A 89 -11.40 5.57 12.92
CA TRP A 89 -10.09 6.11 13.28
C TRP A 89 -8.98 5.28 12.65
N THR A 90 -8.14 5.93 11.86
CA THR A 90 -7.09 5.27 11.08
C THR A 90 -5.71 5.75 11.50
N VAL A 91 -4.72 4.86 11.44
CA VAL A 91 -3.31 5.17 11.71
C VAL A 91 -2.48 5.02 10.43
N PRO A 92 -1.31 5.67 10.34
CA PRO A 92 -0.38 5.43 9.26
C PRO A 92 -0.03 3.94 9.13
N TYR A 93 -0.26 3.37 7.96
CA TYR A 93 0.12 2.01 7.65
C TYR A 93 1.61 1.95 7.35
N LYS A 94 2.35 1.17 8.14
CA LYS A 94 3.82 1.13 8.15
C LYS A 94 4.41 0.01 7.27
N ARG A 95 3.63 -0.57 6.37
CA ARG A 95 4.07 -1.57 5.40
C ARG A 95 3.77 -1.09 3.98
N CYS A 96 4.12 -1.90 2.98
CA CYS A 96 3.82 -1.59 1.59
C CYS A 96 2.48 -2.19 1.18
N VAL A 97 1.52 -1.33 0.85
CA VAL A 97 0.18 -1.77 0.43
C VAL A 97 0.24 -2.57 -0.88
N VAL A 98 1.24 -2.32 -1.72
CA VAL A 98 1.40 -3.02 -3.00
C VAL A 98 2.02 -4.40 -2.83
N GLU A 99 2.97 -4.56 -1.90
CA GLU A 99 3.54 -5.86 -1.55
C GLU A 99 2.49 -6.78 -0.89
N ASP A 100 1.65 -6.21 -0.03
CA ASP A 100 0.61 -6.95 0.68
C ASP A 100 -0.67 -7.16 -0.17
N ASN A 101 -0.76 -6.58 -1.38
CA ASN A 101 -1.94 -6.69 -2.25
C ASN A 101 -1.72 -7.70 -3.40
N GLY A 102 -2.46 -8.80 -3.39
CA GLY A 102 -2.40 -9.85 -4.44
C GLY A 102 -3.00 -9.44 -5.79
N TRP A 103 -3.64 -8.28 -5.91
CA TRP A 103 -4.38 -7.88 -7.11
C TRP A 103 -3.50 -7.31 -8.22
N ILE A 104 -2.23 -7.02 -7.93
CA ILE A 104 -1.25 -6.54 -8.91
C ILE A 104 -0.84 -7.60 -9.93
N CYS A 105 -1.37 -8.83 -9.83
CA CYS A 105 -1.04 -9.95 -10.70
C CYS A 105 -1.31 -9.66 -12.17
N ASN A 106 -2.36 -8.90 -12.49
CA ASN A 106 -2.68 -8.47 -13.85
C ASN A 106 -1.61 -7.51 -14.38
N SER A 107 -1.26 -6.46 -13.62
CA SER A 107 -0.20 -5.54 -14.04
C SER A 107 1.16 -6.23 -14.18
N ALA A 108 1.48 -7.17 -13.28
CA ALA A 108 2.70 -7.96 -13.39
C ALA A 108 2.73 -8.83 -14.66
N HIS A 109 1.58 -9.39 -15.05
CA HIS A 109 1.43 -10.16 -16.27
C HIS A 109 1.64 -9.28 -17.51
N ASP A 110 0.96 -8.13 -17.58
CA ASP A 110 1.04 -7.21 -18.72
C ASP A 110 2.47 -6.68 -18.91
N ILE A 111 3.13 -6.28 -17.82
CA ILE A 111 4.53 -5.84 -17.85
C ILE A 111 5.44 -6.95 -18.40
N ALA A 112 5.20 -8.20 -18.05
CA ALA A 112 6.00 -9.31 -18.55
C ALA A 112 5.77 -9.61 -20.03
N LEU A 113 4.55 -9.41 -20.54
CA LEU A 113 4.25 -9.52 -21.97
C LEU A 113 4.90 -8.39 -22.77
N GLU A 114 4.87 -7.16 -22.26
CA GLU A 114 5.33 -5.97 -22.98
C GLU A 114 6.85 -5.76 -22.88
N HIS A 115 7.44 -6.06 -21.72
CA HIS A 115 8.83 -5.75 -21.40
C HIS A 115 9.70 -6.98 -21.13
N GLY A 116 9.10 -8.18 -21.16
CA GLY A 116 9.79 -9.44 -20.88
C GLY A 116 9.88 -9.76 -19.39
N CYS A 117 10.35 -10.96 -19.07
CA CYS A 117 10.67 -11.35 -17.70
C CYS A 117 11.96 -10.69 -17.21
N GLY A 118 12.08 -10.52 -15.90
CA GLY A 118 13.24 -9.92 -15.26
C GLY A 118 12.84 -9.04 -14.09
N ARG A 119 13.73 -8.11 -13.74
CA ARG A 119 13.49 -7.11 -12.69
C ARG A 119 13.07 -5.80 -13.33
N HIS A 120 12.01 -5.20 -12.81
CA HIS A 120 11.43 -3.97 -13.31
C HIS A 120 11.25 -2.99 -12.17
N GLU A 121 11.68 -1.75 -12.39
CA GLU A 121 11.28 -0.64 -11.53
C GLU A 121 9.86 -0.25 -11.93
N VAL A 122 8.96 -0.24 -10.95
CA VAL A 122 7.55 0.11 -11.14
C VAL A 122 7.11 1.13 -10.10
N GLU A 123 6.24 2.04 -10.52
CA GLU A 123 5.45 2.87 -9.63
C GLU A 123 4.06 2.26 -9.45
N HIS A 124 3.30 2.80 -8.50
CA HIS A 124 1.93 2.40 -8.28
C HIS A 124 1.01 3.60 -8.33
N GLU A 125 -0.15 3.40 -8.93
CA GLU A 125 -1.23 4.35 -8.97
C GLU A 125 -2.46 3.68 -8.35
N TRP A 126 -3.09 4.40 -7.42
CA TRP A 126 -4.36 4.00 -6.81
C TRP A 126 -5.46 4.85 -7.43
N ASP A 127 -6.51 4.19 -7.90
CA ASP A 127 -7.82 4.84 -7.98
C ASP A 127 -8.66 4.48 -6.74
N ASP A 128 -9.93 4.89 -6.72
CA ASP A 128 -10.84 4.65 -5.60
C ASP A 128 -11.11 3.15 -5.33
N THR A 129 -10.75 2.27 -6.27
CA THR A 129 -11.12 0.84 -6.28
C THR A 129 -9.95 -0.12 -6.43
N ASP A 130 -8.91 0.25 -7.17
CA ASP A 130 -7.86 -0.64 -7.62
C ASP A 130 -6.47 0.00 -7.59
N CYS A 131 -5.44 -0.85 -7.52
CA CYS A 131 -4.04 -0.47 -7.64
C CYS A 131 -3.46 -1.03 -8.94
N THR A 132 -2.88 -0.16 -9.76
CA THR A 132 -2.17 -0.56 -10.99
C THR A 132 -0.68 -0.28 -10.86
N LEU A 133 0.16 -1.14 -11.44
CA LEU A 133 1.60 -0.91 -11.56
C LEU A 133 1.94 -0.21 -12.87
N ILE A 134 2.71 0.88 -12.78
CA ILE A 134 3.22 1.62 -13.93
C ILE A 134 4.68 1.23 -14.14
N HIS A 135 4.99 0.68 -15.29
CA HIS A 135 6.37 0.35 -15.64
C HIS A 135 7.22 1.61 -15.84
N VAL A 136 8.32 1.73 -15.10
CA VAL A 136 9.27 2.84 -15.23
C VAL A 136 10.43 2.42 -16.14
N ARG A 137 11.09 1.29 -15.81
CA ARG A 137 12.21 0.75 -16.59
C ARG A 137 12.54 -0.70 -16.22
N VAL A 138 13.17 -1.39 -17.16
CA VAL A 138 13.85 -2.66 -16.92
C VAL A 138 15.13 -2.42 -16.14
N LEU A 139 15.37 -3.23 -15.11
CA LEU A 139 16.59 -3.24 -14.33
C LEU A 139 17.51 -4.36 -14.82
N PRO A 140 18.84 -4.16 -14.80
CA PRO A 140 19.77 -5.24 -15.11
C PRO A 140 19.59 -6.39 -14.13
N ASP A 141 19.65 -7.62 -14.64
CA ASP A 141 19.65 -8.81 -13.80
C ASP A 141 20.79 -8.67 -12.79
N GLY A 142 20.42 -8.71 -11.51
CA GLY A 142 21.33 -8.63 -10.38
C GLY A 142 22.19 -9.89 -10.32
N SER A 143 23.09 -10.04 -11.27
CA SER A 143 24.22 -10.97 -11.15
C SER A 143 25.16 -10.34 -10.12
N ALA A 144 24.95 -10.71 -8.86
CA ALA A 144 25.99 -10.64 -7.87
C ALA A 144 27.23 -11.34 -8.46
N SER A 145 28.27 -10.55 -8.72
CA SER A 145 29.62 -11.07 -8.94
C SER A 145 30.18 -11.59 -7.63
#